data_AF-A0A6N7YYR6-F1
#
_entry.id   AF-A0A6N7YYR6-F1
#
_cell.length_a   1.000
_cell.length_b   1.000
_cell.length_c   1.000
_cell.angle_alpha   90.00
_cell.angle_beta   90.00
_cell.angle_gamma   90.00
#
_symmetry.space_group_name_H-M   'P 1'
#
loop_
_entity.id
_entity.type
_entity.pdbx_description
1 polymer ?
#
loop_
_entity_poly.entity_id
_entity_poly.type
_entity_poly.pdbx_seq_one_letter_code
_entity_poly.pdbx_strand_id
1 'polypeptide(L)'
;MDTSQEAIARWCQEYVAELLEVPASSLGLDTDFDKLGIDSALAVSLLMEVEERYDVDLSPETLFENPNLNAVAAYLHEQLRQRVAP
;
A
#
# COMPACT_ATOMS: atom_id res chain seq x y z
N MET A 1 4.45 -9.49 -12.70
CA MET A 1 4.24 -8.76 -11.45
C MET A 1 3.48 -9.68 -10.53
N ASP A 2 4.04 -10.01 -9.37
CA ASP A 2 3.31 -10.75 -8.34
C ASP A 2 2.22 -9.84 -7.77
N THR A 3 0.97 -10.25 -7.98
CA THR A 3 -0.22 -9.51 -7.52
C THR A 3 -0.78 -10.10 -6.22
N SER A 4 -0.05 -11.00 -5.57
CA SER A 4 -0.40 -11.55 -4.25
C SER A 4 -0.38 -10.45 -3.20
N GLN A 5 -1.30 -10.50 -2.23
CA GLN A 5 -1.37 -9.57 -1.10
C GLN A 5 -0.01 -9.39 -0.41
N GLU A 6 0.71 -10.48 -0.12
CA GLU A 6 2.04 -10.39 0.53
C GLU A 6 3.08 -9.64 -0.33
N ALA A 7 3.05 -9.82 -1.64
CA ALA A 7 3.98 -9.14 -2.55
C ALA A 7 3.67 -7.64 -2.62
N ILE A 8 2.39 -7.28 -2.67
CA ILE A 8 1.94 -5.88 -2.66
C ILE A 8 2.30 -5.23 -1.32
N ALA A 9 1.99 -5.89 -0.20
CA ALA A 9 2.29 -5.37 1.14
C ALA A 9 3.78 -5.10 1.32
N ARG A 10 4.63 -6.05 0.89
CA ARG A 10 6.08 -5.92 0.94
C ARG A 10 6.59 -4.78 0.05
N TRP A 11 6.05 -4.66 -1.16
CA TRP A 11 6.45 -3.56 -2.04
C TRP A 11 6.05 -2.20 -1.46
N CYS A 12 4.82 -2.05 -0.93
CA CYS A 12 4.41 -0.83 -0.26
C CYS A 12 5.30 -0.53 0.96
N GLN A 13 5.66 -1.55 1.72
CA GLN A 13 6.59 -1.44 2.86
C GLN A 13 7.96 -0.94 2.43
N GLU A 14 8.53 -1.51 1.35
CA GLU A 14 9.83 -1.10 0.81
C GLU A 14 9.77 0.35 0.32
N TYR A 15 8.74 0.72 -0.44
CA TYR A 15 8.57 2.08 -0.94
C TYR A 15 8.46 3.10 0.19
N VAL A 16 7.62 2.83 1.20
CA VAL A 16 7.48 3.72 2.35
C VAL A 16 8.77 3.78 3.18
N ALA A 17 9.47 2.66 3.32
CA ALA A 17 10.74 2.60 4.03
C ALA A 17 11.82 3.47 3.37
N GLU A 18 11.87 3.45 2.03
CA GLU A 18 12.74 4.33 1.25
C GLU A 18 12.40 5.81 1.47
N LEU A 19 11.11 6.16 1.48
CA LEU A 19 10.66 7.54 1.71
C LEU A 19 10.96 8.03 3.14
N LEU A 20 10.87 7.14 4.13
CA LEU A 20 11.15 7.43 5.54
C LEU A 20 12.65 7.29 5.90
N GLU A 21 13.49 6.84 4.96
CA GLU A 21 14.90 6.52 5.17
C GLU A 21 15.14 5.53 6.33
N VAL A 22 14.22 4.56 6.49
CA VAL A 22 14.28 3.51 7.52
C VAL A 22 14.36 2.13 6.88
N PRO A 23 14.83 1.09 7.59
CA PRO A 23 14.76 -0.26 7.06
C PRO A 23 13.31 -0.76 6.99
N ALA A 24 12.94 -1.38 5.86
CA ALA A 24 11.60 -1.95 5.65
C ALA A 24 11.20 -2.92 6.76
N SER A 25 12.14 -3.74 7.25
CA SER A 25 11.91 -4.66 8.38
C SER A 25 11.51 -3.99 9.69
N SER A 26 11.71 -2.68 9.83
CA SER A 26 11.25 -1.90 10.98
C SER A 26 9.81 -1.41 10.84
N LEU A 27 9.26 -1.39 9.62
CA LEU A 27 7.85 -1.08 9.38
C LEU A 27 7.02 -2.35 9.57
N GLY A 28 6.08 -2.35 10.50
CA GLY A 28 5.13 -3.45 10.66
C GLY A 28 4.02 -3.38 9.61
N LEU A 29 3.79 -4.47 8.87
CA LEU A 29 2.71 -4.53 7.87
C LEU A 29 1.32 -4.35 8.48
N ASP A 30 1.16 -4.81 9.73
CA ASP A 30 -0.08 -4.70 10.52
C ASP A 30 -0.12 -3.44 11.40
N THR A 31 0.92 -2.60 11.32
CA THR A 31 1.02 -1.38 12.12
C THR A 31 0.32 -0.23 11.42
N ASP A 32 -0.45 0.52 12.19
CA ASP A 32 -1.17 1.68 11.67
C ASP A 32 -0.19 2.70 11.07
N PHE A 33 -0.58 3.34 9.96
CA PHE A 33 0.19 4.37 9.27
C PHE A 33 0.63 5.50 10.21
N ASP A 34 -0.28 5.93 11.11
CA ASP A 34 0.00 6.95 12.12
C ASP A 34 1.14 6.53 13.06
N LYS A 35 1.19 5.25 13.46
CA LYS A 35 2.27 4.69 14.30
C LYS A 35 3.57 4.49 13.55
N LEU A 36 3.51 4.28 12.24
CA LEU A 36 4.67 4.17 11.36
C LEU A 36 5.28 5.54 11.03
N GLY A 37 4.60 6.64 11.37
CA GLY A 37 5.01 7.99 10.96
C GLY A 37 4.70 8.29 9.50
N ILE A 38 3.70 7.62 8.92
CA ILE A 38 3.23 7.88 7.56
C ILE A 38 2.22 9.03 7.62
N ASP A 39 2.67 10.21 7.21
CA ASP A 39 1.81 11.38 7.05
C ASP A 39 0.94 11.31 5.79
N SER A 40 -0.08 12.17 5.69
CA SER A 40 -0.94 12.27 4.50
C SER A 40 -0.15 12.43 3.20
N ALA A 41 0.98 13.14 3.21
CA ALA A 41 1.79 13.33 2.01
C ALA A 41 2.40 12.00 1.52
N LEU A 42 2.99 11.23 2.44
CA LEU A 42 3.56 9.91 2.13
C LEU A 42 2.48 8.93 1.66
N ALA A 43 1.31 8.99 2.30
CA ALA A 43 0.18 8.14 1.94
C ALA A 43 -0.33 8.44 0.52
N VAL A 44 -0.42 9.73 0.14
CA VAL A 44 -0.77 10.15 -1.23
C VAL A 44 0.31 9.75 -2.24
N SER A 45 1.60 9.88 -1.89
CA SER A 45 2.71 9.40 -2.72
C SER A 45 2.69 7.90 -2.94
N LEU A 46 2.32 7.13 -1.91
CA LEU A 46 2.12 5.68 -2.02
C LEU A 46 0.95 5.37 -2.95
N LEU A 47 -0.20 6.04 -2.76
CA LEU A 47 -1.36 5.86 -3.62
C LEU A 47 -1.02 6.05 -5.10
N MET A 48 -0.43 7.19 -5.47
CA MET A 48 -0.10 7.48 -6.87
C MET A 48 0.82 6.41 -7.47
N GLU A 49 1.86 6.00 -6.74
CA GLU A 49 2.79 4.98 -7.22
C GLU A 49 2.11 3.60 -7.35
N VAL A 50 1.20 3.26 -6.44
CA VAL A 50 0.39 2.03 -6.53
C VAL A 50 -0.53 2.08 -7.75
N GLU A 51 -1.25 3.18 -7.94
CA GLU A 51 -2.17 3.39 -9.05
C GLU A 51 -1.46 3.26 -10.39
N GLU A 52 -0.32 3.92 -10.57
CA GLU A 52 0.49 3.83 -11.79
C GLU A 52 1.08 2.42 -11.99
N ARG A 53 1.57 1.79 -10.91
CA ARG A 53 2.23 0.49 -10.99
C ARG A 53 1.27 -0.65 -11.30
N TYR A 54 0.11 -0.64 -10.68
CA TYR A 54 -0.88 -1.71 -10.75
C TYR A 54 -2.03 -1.39 -11.71
N ASP A 55 -2.00 -0.21 -12.33
CA ASP A 55 -3.07 0.31 -13.20
C ASP A 55 -4.42 0.24 -12.47
N VAL A 56 -4.47 0.72 -11.23
CA VAL A 56 -5.68 0.73 -10.38
C VAL A 56 -6.10 2.16 -10.07
N ASP A 57 -7.36 2.34 -9.69
CA ASP A 57 -7.89 3.63 -9.21
C ASP A 57 -8.18 3.48 -7.72
N LEU A 58 -7.50 4.28 -6.90
CA LEU A 58 -7.54 4.24 -5.46
C LEU A 58 -7.95 5.60 -4.91
N SER A 59 -9.15 5.63 -4.36
CA SER A 59 -9.62 6.83 -3.68
C SER A 59 -8.91 7.01 -2.33
N PRO A 60 -8.66 8.25 -1.87
CA PRO A 60 -8.10 8.53 -0.54
C PRO A 60 -8.90 7.89 0.60
N GLU A 61 -10.21 7.72 0.42
CA GLU A 61 -11.10 7.00 1.34
C GLU A 61 -10.60 5.57 1.62
N THR A 62 -9.99 4.91 0.63
CA THR A 62 -9.38 3.59 0.77
C THR A 62 -8.28 3.59 1.83
N LEU A 63 -7.42 4.61 1.87
CA LEU A 63 -6.38 4.72 2.91
C LEU A 63 -6.99 4.95 4.29
N PHE A 64 -8.10 5.70 4.37
CA PHE A 64 -8.80 5.91 5.63
C PHE A 64 -9.46 4.62 6.15
N GLU A 65 -10.03 3.81 5.26
CA GLU A 65 -10.63 2.52 5.61
C GLU A 65 -9.57 1.44 5.90
N ASN A 66 -8.37 1.59 5.33
CA ASN A 66 -7.28 0.64 5.45
C ASN A 66 -6.08 1.29 6.14
N PRO A 67 -6.07 1.37 7.49
CA PRO A 67 -5.09 2.16 8.23
C PRO A 67 -3.68 1.55 8.27
N ASN A 68 -3.41 0.45 7.56
CA ASN A 68 -2.10 -0.22 7.54
C ASN A 68 -1.77 -0.82 6.17
N LEU A 69 -0.50 -1.17 5.97
CA LEU A 69 0.01 -1.67 4.68
C LEU A 69 -0.66 -2.98 4.26
N ASN A 70 -0.96 -3.86 5.21
CA ASN A 70 -1.57 -5.16 4.95
C ASN A 70 -3.02 -5.02 4.45
N ALA A 71 -3.79 -4.10 5.05
CA ALA A 71 -5.15 -3.79 4.66
C ALA A 71 -5.19 -3.19 3.24
N VAL A 72 -4.30 -2.23 2.95
CA VAL A 72 -4.17 -1.66 1.59
C VAL A 72 -3.80 -2.74 0.58
N ALA A 73 -2.86 -3.62 0.92
CA ALA A 73 -2.47 -4.71 0.05
C ALA A 73 -3.60 -5.73 -0.20
N ALA A 74 -4.42 -6.02 0.82
CA ALA A 74 -5.59 -6.88 0.67
C ALA A 74 -6.62 -6.25 -0.27
N TYR A 75 -6.89 -4.96 -0.11
CA TYR A 75 -7.79 -4.20 -0.98
C TYR A 75 -7.30 -4.21 -2.43
N LEU A 76 -6.01 -3.94 -2.64
CA LEU A 76 -5.39 -3.98 -3.97
C LEU A 76 -5.45 -5.36 -4.62
N HIS A 77 -5.20 -6.40 -3.84
CA HIS A 77 -5.30 -7.77 -4.33
C HIS A 77 -6.71 -8.09 -4.85
N GLU A 78 -7.75 -7.66 -4.13
CA GLU A 78 -9.14 -7.83 -4.55
C GLU A 78 -9.47 -6.99 -5.80
N GLN A 79 -9.05 -5.73 -5.85
CA GLN A 79 -9.23 -4.86 -7.02
C GLN A 79 -8.60 -5.44 -8.28
N LEU A 80 -7.36 -5.92 -8.17
CA LEU A 80 -6.65 -6.59 -9.27
C LEU A 80 -7.36 -7.86 -9.70
N ARG A 81 -7.90 -8.63 -8.76
CA ARG A 81 -8.68 -9.84 -9.07
C ARG A 81 -9.97 -9.52 -9.81
N GLN A 82 -10.66 -8.43 -9.44
CA GLN A 82 -11.89 -7.98 -10.08
C GLN A 82 -11.67 -7.43 -11.49
N ARG A 83 -10.57 -6.70 -11.74
CA ARG A 83 -10.21 -6.24 -13.11
C ARG A 83 -9.92 -7.39 -14.08
N VAL A 84 -9.43 -8.53 -13.56
CA VAL A 84 -9.10 -9.71 -14.38
C VAL A 84 -10.34 -10.59 -14.63
N ALA A 85 -11.51 -10.27 -14.05
CA ALA A 85 -12.76 -10.95 -14.33
C ALA A 85 -13.34 -10.49 -15.69
N PRO A 86 -13.72 -11.41 -16.60
CA PRO A 86 -14.19 -11.11 -17.95
C PRO A 86 -15.63 -10.57 -18.03
#